data_AF-D6LES9-F1
#
_entry.id   AF-D6LES9-F1
#
_cell.length_a   1.000
_cell.length_b   1.000
_cell.length_c   1.000
_cell.angle_alpha   90.00
_cell.angle_beta   90.00
_cell.angle_gamma   90.00
#
_symmetry.space_group_name_H-M   'P 1'
#
loop_
_entity.id
_entity.type
_entity.pdbx_description
1 polymer ?
#
loop_
_entity_poly.entity_id
_entity_poly.type
_entity_poly.pdbx_seq_one_letter_code
_entity_poly.pdbx_strand_id
1 'polypeptide(L)'
;MENLIKFDNFNSHNQGWFQIASRLIVYGSFEYTYGINSLQNFTLSLPIPNWQNANVITSSLDTTTNNILSSMQARLTSATTLTVKASNSFGGKGLVSYLIIARV
;
A
#
# COMPACT_ATOMS: atom_id res chain seq x y z
N MET A 1 -16.13 -19.36 -20.20
CA MET A 1 -15.49 -18.86 -18.97
C MET A 1 -14.54 -17.75 -19.39
N GLU A 2 -14.99 -16.50 -19.32
CA GLU A 2 -14.09 -15.36 -19.47
C GLU A 2 -13.07 -15.41 -18.32
N ASN A 3 -11.81 -15.07 -18.62
CA ASN A 3 -10.71 -15.10 -17.64
C ASN A 3 -11.12 -14.39 -16.35
N LEU A 4 -11.32 -15.17 -15.29
CA LEU A 4 -11.66 -14.70 -13.95
C LEU A 4 -10.54 -13.86 -13.32
N ILE A 5 -9.35 -13.89 -13.92
CA ILE A 5 -8.18 -13.17 -13.45
C ILE A 5 -7.53 -12.37 -14.58
N LYS A 6 -7.41 -11.07 -14.36
CA LYS A 6 -6.63 -10.13 -15.20
C LYS A 6 -5.40 -9.71 -14.42
N PHE A 7 -4.25 -9.63 -15.06
CA PHE A 7 -2.98 -9.20 -14.47
C PHE A 7 -2.33 -8.13 -15.34
N ASP A 8 -1.55 -7.25 -14.73
CA ASP A 8 -0.58 -6.42 -15.44
C ASP A 8 0.79 -6.62 -14.76
N ASN A 9 1.79 -6.90 -15.59
CA ASN A 9 3.14 -7.26 -15.17
C ASN A 9 4.15 -6.21 -15.65
N PHE A 10 3.81 -4.92 -15.53
CA PHE A 10 4.76 -3.85 -15.82
C PHE A 10 5.87 -3.79 -14.74
N ASN A 11 6.93 -4.57 -14.97
CA ASN A 11 8.32 -4.40 -14.51
C ASN A 11 8.53 -3.81 -13.10
N SER A 12 7.79 -4.28 -12.11
CA SER A 12 8.00 -3.82 -10.75
C SER A 12 8.09 -5.02 -9.82
N HIS A 13 9.33 -5.33 -9.42
CA HIS A 13 9.62 -6.43 -8.51
C HIS A 13 8.80 -6.38 -7.21
N ASN A 14 8.26 -5.20 -6.87
CA ASN A 14 7.59 -4.94 -5.60
C ASN A 14 6.20 -4.27 -5.74
N GLN A 15 5.51 -4.33 -6.88
CA GLN A 15 4.09 -3.94 -6.97
C GLN A 15 3.37 -4.66 -8.11
N GLY A 16 2.04 -4.68 -8.07
CA GLY A 16 1.24 -5.29 -9.11
C GLY A 16 -0.25 -5.25 -8.77
N TRP A 17 -1.06 -5.76 -9.68
CA TRP A 17 -2.48 -5.90 -9.45
C TRP A 17 -3.08 -7.07 -10.19
N PHE A 18 -4.21 -7.54 -9.68
CA PHE A 18 -5.08 -8.46 -10.39
C PHE A 18 -6.54 -8.20 -10.06
N GLN A 19 -7.42 -8.60 -10.97
CA GLN A 19 -8.87 -8.59 -10.72
C GLN A 19 -9.37 -10.01 -10.49
N ILE A 20 -10.20 -10.23 -9.47
CA ILE A 20 -10.86 -11.52 -9.21
C ILE A 20 -12.25 -11.28 -8.62
N ALA A 21 -13.27 -11.98 -9.11
CA ALA A 21 -14.64 -11.94 -8.57
C ALA A 21 -15.17 -10.51 -8.28
N SER A 22 -15.08 -9.61 -9.27
CA SER A 22 -15.46 -8.18 -9.15
C SER A 22 -14.73 -7.43 -8.03
N ARG A 23 -13.49 -7.82 -7.76
CA ARG A 23 -12.55 -7.11 -6.88
C ARG A 23 -11.28 -6.78 -7.64
N LEU A 24 -10.74 -5.60 -7.42
CA LEU A 24 -9.39 -5.23 -7.79
C LEU A 24 -8.50 -5.40 -6.57
N ILE A 25 -7.47 -6.22 -6.70
CA ILE A 25 -6.43 -6.44 -5.70
C ILE A 25 -5.19 -5.72 -6.21
N VAL A 26 -4.68 -4.76 -5.43
CA VAL A 26 -3.44 -4.04 -5.75
C VAL A 26 -2.48 -4.23 -4.60
N TYR A 27 -1.24 -4.60 -4.88
CA TYR A 27 -0.22 -4.82 -3.87
C TYR A 27 1.06 -4.11 -4.24
N GLY A 28 1.88 -3.83 -3.23
CA GLY A 28 3.25 -3.43 -3.45
C GLY A 28 3.94 -2.93 -2.20
N SER A 29 5.03 -2.19 -2.38
CA SER A 29 5.73 -1.54 -1.27
C SER A 29 6.35 -0.21 -1.66
N PHE A 30 6.47 0.69 -0.68
CA PHE A 30 7.18 1.95 -0.81
C PHE A 30 8.28 2.05 0.25
N GLU A 31 9.34 2.79 -0.07
CA GLU A 31 10.24 3.30 0.96
C GLU A 31 9.48 4.30 1.84
N TYR A 32 9.69 4.17 3.15
CA TYR A 32 9.04 5.01 4.14
C TYR A 32 10.08 5.52 5.12
N THR A 33 10.13 6.84 5.29
CA THR A 33 10.99 7.46 6.31
C THR A 33 10.22 7.55 7.63
N TYR A 34 10.68 6.85 8.66
CA TYR A 34 10.13 7.00 10.01
C TYR A 34 10.55 8.35 10.58
N GLY A 35 9.57 9.06 11.14
CA GLY A 35 9.78 10.26 11.93
C GLY A 35 8.64 10.44 12.90
N ILE A 36 8.78 11.40 13.82
CA ILE A 36 7.73 11.71 14.80
C ILE A 36 6.45 12.10 14.04
N ASN A 37 5.41 11.28 14.14
CA ASN A 37 4.13 11.46 13.45
C ASN A 37 4.24 11.60 11.93
N SER A 38 5.14 10.85 11.29
CA SER A 38 5.29 10.90 9.84
C SER A 38 3.97 10.53 9.14
N LEU A 39 3.49 11.42 8.29
CA LEU A 39 2.40 11.18 7.35
C LEU A 39 2.97 11.35 5.95
N GLN A 40 2.88 10.31 5.13
CA GLN A 40 3.44 10.30 3.78
C GLN A 40 2.39 9.82 2.79
N ASN A 41 2.40 10.46 1.62
CA ASN A 41 1.50 10.14 0.51
C ASN A 41 2.30 9.43 -0.59
N PHE A 42 1.75 8.33 -1.06
CA PHE A 42 2.32 7.52 -2.12
C PHE A 42 1.36 7.48 -3.31
N THR A 43 1.90 7.69 -4.51
CA THR A 43 1.14 7.63 -5.75
C THR A 43 1.10 6.20 -6.26
N LEU A 44 -0.11 5.68 -6.49
CA LEU A 44 -0.34 4.38 -7.09
C LEU A 44 -0.23 4.46 -8.62
N SER A 45 0.23 3.37 -9.24
CA SER A 45 0.39 3.25 -10.69
C SER A 45 -0.94 3.17 -11.45
N LEU A 46 -2.03 2.80 -10.77
CA LEU A 46 -3.37 2.76 -11.34
C LEU A 46 -4.41 3.43 -10.43
N PRO A 47 -5.44 4.07 -11.00
CA PRO A 47 -6.60 4.54 -10.25
C PRO A 47 -7.41 3.36 -9.69
N ILE A 48 -7.74 3.44 -8.40
CA ILE A 48 -8.54 2.46 -7.67
C ILE A 48 -10.03 2.82 -7.80
N PRO A 49 -10.88 1.96 -8.39
CA PRO A 49 -12.33 2.17 -8.43
C PRO A 49 -12.92 2.03 -7.02
N ASN A 50 -14.00 2.75 -6.73
CA ASN A 50 -14.69 2.70 -5.43
C ASN A 50 -13.73 2.86 -4.22
N TRP A 51 -12.65 3.65 -4.39
CA TRP A 51 -11.53 3.75 -3.45
C TRP A 51 -11.95 4.17 -2.04
N GLN A 52 -13.03 4.93 -1.90
CA GLN A 52 -13.57 5.35 -0.60
C GLN A 52 -13.97 4.15 0.29
N ASN A 53 -14.31 3.01 -0.33
CA ASN A 53 -14.75 1.78 0.32
C ASN A 53 -13.72 0.64 0.19
N ALA A 54 -12.52 0.93 -0.32
CA ALA A 54 -11.49 -0.08 -0.46
C ALA A 54 -10.87 -0.40 0.90
N ASN A 55 -10.62 -1.69 1.14
CA ASN A 55 -9.85 -2.12 2.30
C ASN A 55 -8.37 -1.93 2.01
N VAL A 56 -7.63 -1.39 2.97
CA VAL A 56 -6.19 -1.21 2.88
C VAL A 56 -5.55 -1.94 4.05
N ILE A 57 -4.72 -2.91 3.74
CA ILE A 57 -3.89 -3.64 4.71
C ILE A 57 -2.46 -3.19 4.50
N THR A 58 -1.75 -2.91 5.58
CA THR A 58 -0.34 -2.53 5.51
C THR A 58 0.50 -3.27 6.54
N SER A 59 1.71 -3.58 6.14
CA SER A 59 2.77 -4.06 7.03
C SER A 59 4.00 -3.20 6.85
N SER A 60 4.88 -3.23 7.84
CA SER A 60 6.15 -2.52 7.76
C SER A 60 7.31 -3.44 8.06
N LEU A 61 8.42 -3.17 7.39
CA LEU A 61 9.71 -3.77 7.64
C LEU A 61 10.71 -2.64 7.92
N ASP A 62 11.17 -2.56 9.16
CA ASP A 62 12.25 -1.66 9.54
C ASP A 62 13.58 -2.18 8.96
N THR A 63 14.31 -1.31 8.25
CA THR A 63 15.60 -1.66 7.63
C THR A 63 16.79 -1.00 8.30
N THR A 64 16.57 -0.21 9.35
CA THR A 64 17.61 0.67 9.94
C THR A 64 17.74 0.57 11.45
N THR A 65 16.66 0.30 12.20
CA THR A 65 16.64 0.43 13.66
C THR A 65 16.51 -0.89 14.43
N ASN A 66 16.92 -2.02 13.83
CA ASN A 66 16.92 -3.35 14.47
C ASN A 66 15.53 -3.83 14.95
N ASN A 67 14.55 -3.87 14.03
CA ASN A 67 13.24 -4.50 14.22
C ASN A 67 12.33 -3.82 15.27
N ILE A 68 12.26 -2.49 15.28
CA ILE A 68 11.29 -1.81 16.14
C ILE A 68 9.88 -1.94 15.53
N LEU A 69 8.95 -2.49 16.31
CA LEU A 69 7.55 -2.59 15.92
C LEU A 69 6.94 -1.18 15.84
N SER A 70 6.58 -0.80 14.63
CA SER A 70 5.93 0.47 14.31
C SER A 70 4.45 0.24 14.06
N SER A 71 3.58 0.83 14.87
CA SER A 71 2.14 0.83 14.54
C SER A 71 1.90 1.78 13.37
N MET A 72 1.21 1.28 12.35
CA MET A 72 0.90 2.03 11.13
C MET A 72 -0.57 1.93 10.77
N GLN A 73 -1.06 3.00 10.18
CA GLN A 73 -2.35 3.04 9.53
C GLN A 73 -2.17 3.54 8.10
N ALA A 74 -2.93 2.98 7.18
CA ALA A 74 -2.99 3.47 5.82
C ALA A 74 -4.43 3.58 5.32
N ARG A 75 -4.64 4.50 4.39
CA ARG A 75 -5.93 4.75 3.75
C ARG A 75 -5.72 5.39 2.38
N LEU A 76 -6.62 5.09 1.44
CA LEU A 76 -6.74 5.85 0.21
C LEU A 76 -7.39 7.22 0.48
N THR A 77 -6.70 8.29 0.09
CA THR A 77 -7.20 9.68 0.16
C THR A 77 -7.71 10.18 -1.17
N SER A 78 -7.37 9.49 -2.26
CA SER A 78 -7.94 9.67 -3.61
C SER A 78 -7.90 8.32 -4.35
N ALA A 79 -8.39 8.30 -5.59
CA ALA A 79 -8.28 7.11 -6.44
C ALA A 79 -6.82 6.69 -6.71
N THR A 80 -5.84 7.59 -6.59
CA THR A 80 -4.43 7.31 -6.91
C THR A 80 -3.48 7.57 -5.76
N THR A 81 -3.98 7.95 -4.58
CA THR A 81 -3.13 8.35 -3.44
C THR A 81 -3.38 7.45 -2.24
N LEU A 82 -2.35 6.70 -1.85
CA LEU A 82 -2.28 5.96 -0.59
C LEU A 82 -1.53 6.80 0.45
N THR A 83 -2.20 7.14 1.54
CA THR A 83 -1.60 7.85 2.67
C THR A 83 -1.27 6.85 3.77
N VAL A 84 -0.04 6.89 4.29
CA VAL A 84 0.43 6.07 5.41
C VAL A 84 0.88 6.97 6.55
N LYS A 85 0.38 6.68 7.75
CA LYS A 85 0.76 7.33 9.00
C LYS A 85 1.34 6.30 9.95
N ALA A 86 2.54 6.57 10.47
CA ALA A 86 3.17 5.79 11.53
C ALA A 86 3.09 6.56 12.86
N SER A 87 2.96 5.84 13.98
CA SER A 87 2.96 6.43 15.33
C SER A 87 4.32 6.32 16.01
N ASN A 88 5.40 6.38 15.24
CA ASN A 88 6.75 6.17 15.75
C ASN A 88 7.24 7.41 16.49
N SER A 89 7.97 7.21 17.59
CA SER A 89 8.65 8.27 18.36
C SER A 89 10.14 8.40 18.01
N PHE A 90 10.59 7.70 16.97
CA PHE A 90 11.99 7.61 16.54
C PHE A 90 12.11 7.83 15.04
N GLY A 91 13.31 8.24 14.62
CA GLY A 91 13.67 8.39 13.21
C GLY A 91 14.24 7.10 12.63
N GLY A 92 14.08 6.89 11.32
CA GLY A 92 14.61 5.72 10.64
C GLY A 92 14.08 5.59 9.21
N LYS A 93 14.36 4.45 8.58
CA LYS A 93 13.81 4.08 7.28
C LYS A 93 13.35 2.63 7.29
N GLY A 94 12.38 2.35 6.43
CA GLY A 94 11.93 1.00 6.18
C GLY A 94 11.09 0.92 4.92
N LEU A 95 10.48 -0.25 4.73
CA LEU A 95 9.53 -0.52 3.67
C LEU A 95 8.13 -0.62 4.26
N VAL A 96 7.16 -0.01 3.59
CA VAL A 96 5.74 -0.23 3.87
C VAL A 96 5.17 -1.02 2.72
N SER A 97 4.76 -2.25 2.99
CA SER A 97 4.01 -3.07 2.05
C SER A 97 2.53 -2.81 2.21
N TYR A 98 1.79 -2.86 1.12
CA TYR A 98 0.34 -2.64 1.08
C TYR A 98 -0.37 -3.72 0.28
N LEU A 99 -1.62 -3.98 0.67
CA LEU A 99 -2.59 -4.75 -0.06
C LEU A 99 -3.92 -3.98 -0.04
N ILE A 100 -4.38 -3.56 -1.21
CA ILE A 100 -5.63 -2.84 -1.42
C ILE A 100 -6.64 -3.81 -2.04
N ILE A 101 -7.84 -3.86 -1.48
CA ILE A 101 -8.96 -4.67 -1.96
C ILE A 101 -10.13 -3.73 -2.24
N ALA A 102 -10.38 -3.46 -3.51
CA ALA A 102 -11.44 -2.56 -3.97
C ALA A 102 -12.53 -3.32 -4.75
N ARG A 103 -13.76 -2.81 -4.74
CA ARG A 103 -14.84 -3.32 -5.60
C ARG A 103 -14.71 -2.71 -7.00
N VAL A 104 -14.86 -3.52 -8.04
CA VAL A 104 -14.94 -3.08 -9.45
C VAL A 104 -16.40 -3.01 -9.86
#